data_AF-A0A8H4IB69-F1
#
_entry.id   AF-A0A8H4IB69-F1
#
_cell.length_a   1.000
_cell.length_b   1.000
_cell.length_c   1.000
_cell.angle_alpha   90.00
_cell.angle_beta   90.00
_cell.angle_gamma   90.00
#
_symmetry.space_group_name_H-M   'P 1'
#
loop_
_entity.id
_entity.type
_entity.pdbx_description
1 polymer ?
#
loop_
_entity_poly.entity_id
_entity_poly.type
_entity_poly.pdbx_seq_one_letter_code
_entity_poly.pdbx_strand_id
1 'polypeptide(L)'
;MAQFHPTITPEALKDKVIVVTGGANGIGASLVEYCGQQGAYVCFGDVAENAGYQIAQSMCSSGSSSSPRAVFQHTDVTSYQSVLGLFDLALKTYGRIDHVVACAGIMEIGNLFDPALTLETVRETPTTKVLDVNLTGCLYVARIASVYLRQNRPENADRSITLISSVAGFKESPGMFVYQASKHGVLGLMRSLRLYLSSPTHHIRVNAICPWMTTTAMVKGVQEAWMKAKLPCNTPADVAYIIAGVLADSALNGKSMYVEGGRAWEIEANIDRLEPQWLGEEQSRSLAQGQAVLGTRIPTYLSCIQKPPDPVPTPENPHSGVDLQQLDNTSAGDVRHQGDPFPTHGGTMCRRSHVYGRSFGNVLGQTPVPQAVTVAGGWVFGITYILASFNQRLWHFALTQDVLLGIGASMVYVSTISVALTCAYISRFPASLIELFGVQYLTSVNGVLVPHSGDGSVDRDAVDWNADSSVTALVSSIVYDRVGIVCGVLLFAATLACVSVRIDATLGEVGRWKA
;
A
#
# COMPACT_ATOMS: atom_id res chain seq x y z
N MET A 1 18.34 1.05 26.10
CA MET A 1 18.33 0.33 24.81
C MET A 1 19.23 -0.87 24.91
N ALA A 2 18.87 -2.01 24.32
CA ALA A 2 19.82 -3.10 24.15
C ALA A 2 20.81 -2.70 23.03
N GLN A 3 22.10 -2.74 23.34
CA GLN A 3 23.14 -2.57 22.33
C GLN A 3 23.21 -3.86 21.49
N PHE A 4 23.09 -3.73 20.18
CA PHE A 4 23.27 -4.82 19.24
C PHE A 4 24.77 -5.08 19.04
N HIS A 5 25.16 -6.34 19.23
CA HIS A 5 26.53 -6.81 19.05
C HIS A 5 26.52 -7.85 17.93
N PRO A 6 26.99 -7.51 16.71
CA PRO A 6 27.06 -8.45 15.60
C PRO A 6 27.81 -9.74 15.98
N THR A 7 27.13 -10.88 15.86
CA THR A 7 27.75 -12.20 16.02
C THR A 7 27.81 -12.86 14.64
N ILE A 8 28.82 -12.51 13.86
CA ILE A 8 29.03 -13.02 12.51
C ILE A 8 29.96 -14.23 12.62
N THR A 9 29.41 -15.45 12.53
CA THR A 9 30.24 -16.65 12.39
C THR A 9 30.77 -16.76 10.95
N PRO A 10 31.93 -17.41 10.71
CA PRO A 10 32.47 -17.59 9.37
C PRO A 10 31.49 -18.24 8.38
N GLU A 11 30.56 -19.07 8.88
CA GLU A 11 29.57 -19.80 8.09
C GLU A 11 28.31 -18.96 7.77
N ALA A 12 28.05 -17.86 8.48
CA ALA A 12 26.78 -17.15 8.39
C ALA A 12 26.56 -16.45 7.04
N LEU A 13 27.63 -15.90 6.45
CA LEU A 13 27.62 -15.21 5.16
C LEU A 13 28.28 -16.02 4.03
N LYS A 14 29.03 -17.07 4.37
CA LYS A 14 29.71 -17.92 3.40
C LYS A 14 28.72 -18.55 2.43
N ASP A 15 29.04 -18.45 1.14
CA ASP A 15 28.26 -18.95 0.01
C ASP A 15 26.80 -18.41 -0.07
N LYS A 16 26.44 -17.39 0.72
CA LYS A 16 25.21 -16.61 0.53
C LYS A 16 25.33 -15.74 -0.71
N VAL A 17 24.23 -15.54 -1.44
CA VAL A 17 24.17 -14.59 -2.55
C VAL A 17 23.51 -13.28 -2.09
N ILE A 18 24.24 -12.18 -2.20
CA ILE A 18 23.83 -10.87 -1.69
C ILE A 18 23.73 -9.87 -2.86
N VAL A 19 22.58 -9.22 -2.99
CA VAL A 19 22.37 -8.11 -3.94
C VAL A 19 22.50 -6.77 -3.24
N VAL A 20 23.34 -5.86 -3.74
CA VAL A 20 23.56 -4.53 -3.14
C VAL A 20 23.39 -3.41 -4.18
N THR A 21 22.46 -2.47 -3.95
CA THR A 21 22.41 -1.22 -4.71
C THR A 21 23.20 -0.11 -4.00
N GLY A 22 23.85 0.78 -4.76
CA GLY A 22 24.79 1.78 -4.22
C GLY A 22 26.12 1.16 -3.78
N GLY A 23 26.53 0.06 -4.41
CA GLY A 23 27.64 -0.78 -3.96
C GLY A 23 29.04 -0.30 -4.37
N ALA A 24 29.19 0.81 -5.11
CA ALA A 24 30.50 1.25 -5.60
C ALA A 24 31.17 2.33 -4.73
N ASN A 25 30.48 2.87 -3.72
CA ASN A 25 31.01 3.94 -2.86
C ASN A 25 30.61 3.78 -1.39
N GLY A 26 31.42 4.36 -0.50
CA GLY A 26 31.09 4.53 0.92
C GLY A 26 30.67 3.23 1.61
N ILE A 27 29.52 3.25 2.30
CA ILE A 27 29.00 2.12 3.07
C ILE A 27 28.75 0.90 2.17
N GLY A 28 28.25 1.12 0.95
CA GLY A 28 27.97 0.04 0.01
C GLY A 28 29.24 -0.66 -0.48
N ALA A 29 30.28 0.10 -0.81
CA ALA A 29 31.59 -0.47 -1.17
C ALA A 29 32.18 -1.30 -0.03
N SER A 30 32.23 -0.76 1.19
CA SER A 30 32.75 -1.48 2.35
C SER A 30 31.92 -2.73 2.69
N LEU A 31 30.60 -2.72 2.43
CA LEU A 31 29.75 -3.91 2.58
C LEU A 31 30.06 -4.97 1.51
N VAL A 32 30.19 -4.56 0.25
CA VAL A 32 30.50 -5.45 -0.87
C VAL A 32 31.86 -6.15 -0.64
N GLU A 33 32.88 -5.40 -0.23
CA GLU A 33 34.19 -5.92 0.14
C GLU A 33 34.12 -6.85 1.37
N TYR A 34 33.46 -6.41 2.46
CA TYR A 34 33.36 -7.19 3.69
C TYR A 34 32.65 -8.53 3.46
N CYS A 35 31.48 -8.51 2.81
CA CYS A 35 30.73 -9.73 2.51
C CYS A 35 31.51 -10.67 1.59
N GLY A 36 32.20 -10.15 0.56
CA GLY A 36 33.06 -10.96 -0.31
C GLY A 36 34.23 -11.60 0.44
N GLN A 37 34.84 -10.90 1.39
CA GLN A 37 35.88 -11.44 2.29
C GLN A 37 35.35 -12.51 3.25
N GLN A 38 34.09 -12.41 3.71
CA GLN A 38 33.41 -13.48 4.45
C GLN A 38 32.92 -14.64 3.55
N GLY A 39 33.28 -14.64 2.26
CA GLY A 39 32.96 -15.72 1.32
C GLY A 39 31.54 -15.68 0.77
N ALA A 40 30.80 -14.57 0.89
CA ALA A 40 29.53 -14.38 0.20
C ALA A 40 29.77 -14.09 -1.29
N TYR A 41 28.84 -14.49 -2.16
CA TYR A 41 28.78 -14.04 -3.55
C TYR A 41 28.01 -12.71 -3.61
N VAL A 42 28.59 -11.67 -4.20
CA VAL A 42 28.01 -10.31 -4.18
C VAL A 42 27.73 -9.79 -5.59
N CYS A 43 26.45 -9.67 -5.95
CA CYS A 43 26.03 -8.94 -7.14
C CYS A 43 25.69 -7.51 -6.73
N PHE A 44 26.34 -6.51 -7.31
CA PHE A 44 26.13 -5.13 -6.88
C PHE A 44 26.05 -4.15 -8.03
N GLY A 45 25.32 -3.07 -7.79
CA GLY A 45 25.03 -2.06 -8.80
C GLY A 45 25.12 -0.65 -8.26
N ASP A 46 25.57 0.25 -9.12
CA ASP A 46 25.78 1.67 -8.85
C ASP A 46 25.81 2.42 -10.20
N VAL A 47 25.70 3.75 -10.17
CA VAL A 47 25.93 4.61 -11.34
C VAL A 47 27.42 4.94 -11.52
N ALA A 48 28.24 4.77 -10.47
CA ALA A 48 29.68 5.01 -10.49
C ALA A 48 30.47 3.81 -11.08
N GLU A 49 30.31 3.58 -12.38
CA GLU A 49 30.84 2.41 -13.10
C GLU A 49 32.32 2.10 -12.82
N ASN A 50 33.20 3.08 -12.94
CA ASN A 50 34.66 2.87 -12.80
C ASN A 50 35.04 2.30 -11.42
N ALA A 51 34.40 2.80 -10.35
CA ALA A 51 34.62 2.30 -9.00
C ALA A 51 34.01 0.89 -8.83
N GLY A 52 32.83 0.65 -9.42
CA GLY A 52 32.16 -0.65 -9.39
C GLY A 52 32.98 -1.76 -10.06
N TYR A 53 33.50 -1.50 -11.27
CA TYR A 53 34.37 -2.46 -11.96
C TYR A 53 35.68 -2.71 -11.21
N GLN A 54 36.28 -1.71 -10.58
CA GLN A 54 37.49 -1.88 -9.75
C GLN A 54 37.26 -2.81 -8.55
N ILE A 55 36.14 -2.65 -7.83
CA ILE A 55 35.77 -3.51 -6.70
C ILE A 55 35.47 -4.95 -7.16
N ALA A 56 34.79 -5.13 -8.29
CA ALA A 56 34.56 -6.47 -8.84
C ALA A 56 35.87 -7.15 -9.26
N GLN A 57 36.78 -6.41 -9.90
CA GLN A 57 38.08 -6.92 -10.34
C GLN A 57 39.00 -7.31 -9.17
N SER A 58 39.04 -6.51 -8.09
CA SER A 58 39.88 -6.81 -6.92
C SER A 58 39.47 -8.13 -6.25
N MET A 59 38.17 -8.42 -6.19
CA MET A 59 37.63 -9.66 -5.58
C MET A 59 37.64 -10.88 -6.50
N CYS A 60 37.74 -10.72 -7.83
CA CYS A 60 37.94 -11.87 -8.73
C CYS A 60 39.29 -12.56 -8.52
N SER A 61 40.31 -11.84 -8.05
CA SER A 61 41.69 -12.33 -7.91
C SER A 61 41.91 -13.30 -6.73
N SER A 62 40.89 -13.57 -5.90
CA SER A 62 41.07 -14.15 -4.56
C SER A 62 40.48 -15.54 -4.32
N GLY A 63 40.09 -16.31 -5.35
CA GLY A 63 39.49 -17.64 -5.12
C GLY A 63 39.45 -18.60 -6.30
N SER A 64 39.60 -19.90 -6.00
CA SER A 64 39.55 -21.03 -6.94
C SER A 64 38.13 -21.53 -7.26
N SER A 65 37.11 -20.66 -7.19
CA SER A 65 35.71 -21.02 -7.42
C SER A 65 35.31 -20.81 -8.89
N SER A 66 34.36 -21.59 -9.40
CA SER A 66 33.87 -21.49 -10.78
C SER A 66 33.05 -20.23 -11.07
N SER A 67 32.57 -19.54 -10.03
CA SER A 67 31.81 -18.29 -10.13
C SER A 67 32.58 -17.13 -9.48
N PRO A 68 32.57 -15.93 -10.08
CA PRO A 68 33.24 -14.75 -9.52
C PRO A 68 32.67 -14.37 -8.16
N ARG A 69 33.53 -14.03 -7.20
CA ARG A 69 33.13 -13.67 -5.82
C ARG A 69 32.26 -12.41 -5.79
N ALA A 70 32.48 -11.48 -6.71
CA ALA A 70 31.59 -10.35 -6.93
C ALA A 70 31.42 -10.02 -8.41
N VAL A 71 30.24 -9.48 -8.78
CA VAL A 71 29.93 -8.97 -10.12
C VAL A 71 29.27 -7.61 -10.03
N PHE A 72 29.67 -6.70 -10.92
CA PHE A 72 29.14 -5.34 -11.01
C PHE A 72 28.26 -5.17 -12.25
N GLN A 73 27.19 -4.37 -12.12
CA GLN A 73 26.40 -3.87 -13.24
C GLN A 73 25.97 -2.41 -13.00
N HIS A 74 26.06 -1.57 -14.03
CA HIS A 74 25.50 -0.22 -13.99
C HIS A 74 24.04 -0.27 -13.54
N THR A 75 23.72 0.39 -12.42
CA THR A 75 22.36 0.40 -11.85
C THR A 75 21.96 1.79 -11.38
N ASP A 76 21.08 2.44 -12.15
CA ASP A 76 20.36 3.63 -11.69
C ASP A 76 19.07 3.19 -10.98
N VAL A 77 19.01 3.38 -9.67
CA VAL A 77 17.85 2.98 -8.85
C VAL A 77 16.57 3.77 -9.16
N THR A 78 16.66 4.90 -9.88
CA THR A 78 15.47 5.62 -10.37
C THR A 78 14.80 4.92 -11.57
N SER A 79 15.51 3.98 -12.22
CA SER A 79 14.99 3.17 -13.32
C SER A 79 14.62 1.75 -12.85
N TYR A 80 13.32 1.44 -12.86
CA TYR A 80 12.82 0.11 -12.47
C TYR A 80 13.47 -1.03 -13.27
N GLN A 81 13.69 -0.82 -14.57
CA GLN A 81 14.32 -1.82 -15.45
C GLN A 81 15.82 -1.99 -15.15
N SER A 82 16.50 -0.92 -14.72
CA SER A 82 17.91 -1.01 -14.31
C SER A 82 18.06 -1.81 -13.02
N VAL A 83 17.16 -1.58 -12.04
CA VAL A 83 17.11 -2.41 -10.82
C VAL A 83 16.77 -3.87 -11.15
N LEU A 84 15.78 -4.11 -12.02
CA LEU A 84 15.39 -5.47 -12.42
C LEU A 84 16.56 -6.23 -13.07
N GLY A 85 17.30 -5.57 -13.97
CA GLY A 85 18.47 -6.15 -14.63
C GLY A 85 19.56 -6.62 -13.67
N LEU A 86 19.79 -5.91 -12.54
CA LEU A 86 20.73 -6.34 -11.50
C LEU A 86 20.28 -7.64 -10.82
N PHE A 87 18.98 -7.77 -10.55
CA PHE A 87 18.41 -9.00 -9.97
C PHE A 87 18.44 -10.18 -10.95
N ASP A 88 18.20 -9.92 -12.24
CA ASP A 88 18.36 -10.93 -13.30
C ASP A 88 19.81 -11.39 -13.45
N LEU A 89 20.78 -10.48 -13.38
CA LEU A 89 22.20 -10.84 -13.36
C LEU A 89 22.53 -11.72 -12.17
N ALA A 90 22.14 -11.33 -10.94
CA ALA A 90 22.38 -12.12 -9.74
C ALA A 90 21.79 -13.54 -9.83
N LEU A 91 20.53 -13.65 -10.27
CA LEU A 91 19.84 -14.93 -10.41
C LEU A 91 20.46 -15.79 -11.52
N LYS A 92 20.88 -15.20 -12.64
CA LYS A 92 21.57 -15.89 -13.75
C LYS A 92 22.96 -16.37 -13.38
N THR A 93 23.73 -15.57 -12.62
CA THR A 93 25.13 -15.87 -12.26
C THR A 93 25.23 -16.89 -11.12
N TYR A 94 24.34 -16.82 -10.13
CA TYR A 94 24.44 -17.58 -8.88
C TYR A 94 23.25 -18.52 -8.59
N GLY A 95 22.22 -18.51 -9.43
CA GLY A 95 21.05 -19.40 -9.35
C GLY A 95 20.04 -19.08 -8.23
N ARG A 96 20.38 -18.20 -7.28
CA ARG A 96 19.51 -17.76 -6.17
C ARG A 96 19.91 -16.36 -5.70
N ILE A 97 19.08 -15.75 -4.85
CA ILE A 97 19.44 -14.60 -4.01
C ILE A 97 19.03 -14.93 -2.58
N ASP A 98 19.90 -14.68 -1.60
CA ASP A 98 19.66 -14.92 -0.18
C ASP A 98 19.38 -13.61 0.58
N HIS A 99 20.11 -12.53 0.26
CA HIS A 99 19.94 -11.24 0.94
C HIS A 99 19.96 -10.07 -0.05
N VAL A 100 19.25 -8.99 0.28
CA VAL A 100 19.21 -7.75 -0.49
C VAL A 100 19.49 -6.56 0.42
N VAL A 101 20.35 -5.64 -0.01
CA VAL A 101 20.63 -4.38 0.71
C VAL A 101 20.41 -3.18 -0.21
N ALA A 102 19.43 -2.35 0.15
CA ALA A 102 19.16 -1.09 -0.52
C ALA A 102 20.02 0.03 0.09
N CYS A 103 21.28 0.13 -0.36
CA CYS A 103 22.26 1.10 0.16
C CYS A 103 22.39 2.37 -0.70
N ALA A 104 21.81 2.40 -1.90
CA ALA A 104 21.82 3.58 -2.77
C ALA A 104 21.17 4.79 -2.08
N GLY A 105 21.83 5.94 -2.17
CA GLY A 105 21.31 7.19 -1.63
C GLY A 105 22.18 8.40 -1.91
N ILE A 106 21.55 9.57 -1.87
CA ILE A 106 22.16 10.89 -2.01
C ILE A 106 21.71 11.81 -0.87
N MET A 107 22.50 12.84 -0.59
CA MET A 107 22.17 13.91 0.37
C MET A 107 21.16 14.91 -0.21
N GLU A 108 20.75 15.87 0.63
CA GLU A 108 20.02 17.07 0.21
C GLU A 108 20.70 17.75 -1.01
N ILE A 109 19.89 18.22 -1.97
CA ILE A 109 20.37 18.97 -3.13
C ILE A 109 19.74 20.38 -3.08
N GLY A 110 20.58 21.39 -2.90
CA GLY A 110 20.14 22.77 -2.73
C GLY A 110 19.46 23.01 -1.39
N ASN A 111 18.66 24.08 -1.31
CA ASN A 111 17.90 24.45 -0.13
C ASN A 111 16.44 24.69 -0.52
N LEU A 112 15.55 23.75 -0.21
CA LEU A 112 14.14 23.80 -0.63
C LEU A 112 13.38 24.98 0.01
N PHE A 113 13.79 25.41 1.20
CA PHE A 113 13.17 26.52 1.94
C PHE A 113 14.20 27.64 2.16
N ASP A 114 14.86 28.06 1.08
CA ASP A 114 15.83 29.15 1.16
C ASP A 114 15.16 30.48 1.53
N PRO A 115 15.65 31.21 2.56
CA PRO A 115 15.11 32.53 2.89
C PRO A 115 15.30 33.57 1.78
N ALA A 116 16.13 33.31 0.76
CA ALA A 116 16.26 34.15 -0.44
C ALA A 116 15.21 33.85 -1.53
N LEU A 117 14.26 32.93 -1.31
CA LEU A 117 13.15 32.68 -2.25
C LEU A 117 12.28 33.93 -2.45
N THR A 118 11.85 34.14 -3.70
CA THR A 118 11.04 35.28 -4.13
C THR A 118 9.76 34.80 -4.83
N LEU A 119 8.84 35.72 -5.11
CA LEU A 119 7.63 35.45 -5.91
C LEU A 119 7.93 34.96 -7.35
N GLU A 120 9.17 35.13 -7.81
CA GLU A 120 9.62 34.67 -9.11
C GLU A 120 10.31 33.31 -9.00
N THR A 121 11.28 33.15 -8.10
CA THR A 121 12.01 31.87 -7.96
C THR A 121 11.13 30.74 -7.43
N VAL A 122 10.07 31.02 -6.65
CA VAL A 122 9.09 30.01 -6.22
C VAL A 122 8.21 29.46 -7.36
N ARG A 123 8.30 30.04 -8.57
CA ARG A 123 7.64 29.51 -9.78
C ARG A 123 8.47 28.42 -10.48
N GLU A 124 9.75 28.32 -10.17
CA GLU A 124 10.61 27.25 -10.66
C GLU A 124 10.34 25.98 -9.85
N THR A 125 10.14 24.84 -10.53
CA THR A 125 9.92 23.57 -9.85
C THR A 125 11.23 23.09 -9.21
N PRO A 126 11.28 22.90 -7.87
CA PRO A 126 12.48 22.40 -7.21
C PRO A 126 12.72 20.92 -7.53
N THR A 127 13.97 20.48 -7.41
CA THR A 127 14.32 19.08 -7.66
C THR A 127 13.82 18.16 -6.55
N THR A 128 13.14 17.07 -6.93
CA THR A 128 12.73 15.99 -6.02
C THR A 128 13.65 14.78 -6.07
N LYS A 129 14.78 14.85 -6.79
CA LYS A 129 15.67 13.70 -7.09
C LYS A 129 16.10 12.90 -5.85
N VAL A 130 16.18 13.54 -4.69
CA VAL A 130 16.48 12.89 -3.41
C VAL A 130 15.39 11.90 -3.00
N LEU A 131 14.10 12.18 -3.24
CA LEU A 131 13.01 11.21 -3.07
C LEU A 131 13.12 10.07 -4.09
N ASP A 132 13.39 10.39 -5.35
CA ASP A 132 13.47 9.40 -6.43
C ASP A 132 14.56 8.36 -6.19
N VAL A 133 15.74 8.81 -5.76
CA VAL A 133 16.86 7.91 -5.42
C VAL A 133 16.64 7.22 -4.07
N ASN A 134 16.38 7.97 -3.00
CA ASN A 134 16.42 7.42 -1.64
C ASN A 134 15.16 6.62 -1.27
N LEU A 135 13.99 6.96 -1.81
CA LEU A 135 12.71 6.36 -1.44
C LEU A 135 12.10 5.54 -2.57
N THR A 136 11.92 6.13 -3.77
CA THR A 136 11.34 5.41 -4.92
C THR A 136 12.25 4.25 -5.35
N GLY A 137 13.57 4.48 -5.42
CA GLY A 137 14.55 3.42 -5.64
C GLY A 137 14.53 2.30 -4.59
N CYS A 138 14.41 2.65 -3.30
CA CYS A 138 14.23 1.64 -2.24
C CYS A 138 12.94 0.82 -2.40
N LEU A 139 11.84 1.45 -2.83
CA LEU A 139 10.56 0.78 -3.10
C LEU A 139 10.68 -0.18 -4.30
N TYR A 140 11.38 0.20 -5.37
CA TYR A 140 11.66 -0.69 -6.51
C TYR A 140 12.48 -1.91 -6.07
N VAL A 141 13.57 -1.70 -5.33
CA VAL A 141 14.41 -2.78 -4.80
C VAL A 141 13.60 -3.72 -3.90
N ALA A 142 12.82 -3.19 -2.95
CA ALA A 142 12.00 -4.01 -2.04
C ALA A 142 10.91 -4.80 -2.79
N ARG A 143 10.26 -4.20 -3.80
CA ARG A 143 9.25 -4.86 -4.64
C ARG A 143 9.86 -6.03 -5.41
N ILE A 144 10.98 -5.83 -6.10
CA ILE A 144 11.65 -6.87 -6.89
C ILE A 144 12.19 -7.97 -5.95
N ALA A 145 12.84 -7.59 -4.85
CA ALA A 145 13.32 -8.53 -3.84
C ALA A 145 12.24 -9.45 -3.28
N SER A 146 11.02 -8.94 -3.05
CA SER A 146 9.89 -9.74 -2.54
C SER A 146 9.52 -10.95 -3.41
N VAL A 147 9.86 -10.91 -4.71
CA VAL A 147 9.66 -12.01 -5.66
C VAL A 147 10.93 -12.84 -5.82
N TYR A 148 12.08 -12.19 -6.03
CA TYR A 148 13.33 -12.86 -6.38
C TYR A 148 13.93 -13.67 -5.22
N LEU A 149 13.80 -13.21 -3.96
CA LEU A 149 14.27 -13.94 -2.77
C LEU A 149 13.58 -15.30 -2.55
N ARG A 150 12.43 -15.54 -3.21
CA ARG A 150 11.70 -16.81 -3.11
C ARG A 150 12.08 -17.83 -4.19
N GLN A 151 12.80 -17.41 -5.24
CA GLN A 151 13.11 -18.27 -6.37
C GLN A 151 14.22 -19.25 -6.01
N ASN A 152 14.09 -20.52 -6.44
CA ASN A 152 15.09 -21.57 -6.26
C ASN A 152 15.53 -21.82 -4.79
N ARG A 153 14.63 -21.57 -3.82
CA ARG A 153 14.88 -21.76 -2.38
C ARG A 153 13.70 -22.45 -1.67
N PRO A 154 13.94 -23.33 -0.69
CA PRO A 154 12.89 -23.85 0.17
C PRO A 154 12.29 -22.72 1.03
N GLU A 155 11.06 -22.90 1.51
CA GLU A 155 10.32 -21.89 2.29
C GLU A 155 11.04 -21.45 3.56
N ASN A 156 11.75 -22.38 4.22
CA ASN A 156 12.53 -22.12 5.44
C ASN A 156 13.94 -21.53 5.19
N ALA A 157 14.27 -21.16 3.95
CA ALA A 157 15.53 -20.47 3.67
C ALA A 157 15.55 -19.10 4.34
N ASP A 158 16.66 -18.79 5.02
CA ASP A 158 16.90 -17.44 5.54
C ASP A 158 17.03 -16.45 4.37
N ARG A 159 16.08 -15.52 4.31
CA ARG A 159 15.93 -14.49 3.28
C ARG A 159 15.76 -13.13 3.96
N SER A 160 16.45 -12.09 3.52
CA SER A 160 16.27 -10.76 4.13
C SER A 160 16.42 -9.58 3.17
N ILE A 161 15.70 -8.50 3.47
CA ILE A 161 15.86 -7.16 2.89
C ILE A 161 16.35 -6.23 4.00
N THR A 162 17.48 -5.55 3.78
CA THR A 162 17.98 -4.49 4.67
C THR A 162 17.93 -3.14 3.96
N LEU A 163 17.23 -2.17 4.55
CA LEU A 163 17.07 -0.83 3.99
C LEU A 163 17.96 0.19 4.73
N ILE A 164 18.68 1.05 4.01
CA ILE A 164 19.55 2.06 4.64
C ILE A 164 18.80 3.39 4.77
N SER A 165 18.28 3.63 5.98
CA SER A 165 17.70 4.91 6.38
C SER A 165 18.81 5.86 6.89
N SER A 166 18.54 6.62 7.96
CA SER A 166 19.41 7.54 8.68
C SER A 166 18.76 7.85 10.03
N VAL A 167 19.46 8.50 10.95
CA VAL A 167 18.80 9.19 12.08
C VAL A 167 17.82 10.27 11.57
N ALA A 168 18.09 10.86 10.40
CA ALA A 168 17.13 11.70 9.67
C ALA A 168 15.86 10.95 9.22
N GLY A 169 15.71 9.66 9.55
CA GLY A 169 14.48 8.88 9.41
C GLY A 169 13.61 8.80 10.65
N PHE A 170 14.09 9.26 11.82
CA PHE A 170 13.31 9.26 13.08
C PHE A 170 13.56 10.45 14.01
N LYS A 171 14.53 11.33 13.71
CA LYS A 171 14.85 12.54 14.47
C LYS A 171 15.12 13.71 13.55
N GLU A 172 14.94 14.93 14.05
CA GLU A 172 15.00 16.15 13.25
C GLU A 172 16.42 16.41 12.75
N SER A 173 16.50 16.90 11.51
CA SER A 173 17.73 17.14 10.77
C SER A 173 17.65 18.51 10.08
N PRO A 174 18.01 19.59 10.78
CA PRO A 174 17.87 20.95 10.25
C PRO A 174 18.56 21.14 8.90
N GLY A 175 17.85 21.77 7.95
CA GLY A 175 18.34 22.03 6.59
C GLY A 175 18.29 20.83 5.63
N MET A 176 17.96 19.62 6.10
CA MET A 176 17.88 18.41 5.26
C MET A 176 16.43 18.02 4.96
N PHE A 177 15.68 18.91 4.30
CA PHE A 177 14.23 18.79 4.12
C PHE A 177 13.79 17.58 3.30
N VAL A 178 14.26 17.46 2.05
CA VAL A 178 13.87 16.37 1.14
C VAL A 178 14.55 15.06 1.57
N TYR A 179 15.78 15.15 2.07
CA TYR A 179 16.52 14.02 2.62
C TYR A 179 15.82 13.43 3.84
N GLN A 180 15.43 14.24 4.83
CA GLN A 180 14.70 13.80 6.02
C GLN A 180 13.37 13.14 5.63
N ALA A 181 12.59 13.74 4.72
CA ALA A 181 11.37 13.15 4.22
C ALA A 181 11.62 11.79 3.55
N SER A 182 12.67 11.68 2.72
CA SER A 182 13.06 10.44 2.06
C SER A 182 13.44 9.33 3.05
N LYS A 183 14.24 9.65 4.08
CA LYS A 183 14.72 8.67 5.07
C LYS A 183 13.65 8.28 6.08
N HIS A 184 12.72 9.17 6.43
CA HIS A 184 11.49 8.81 7.16
C HIS A 184 10.64 7.85 6.31
N GLY A 185 10.49 8.13 5.01
CA GLY A 185 9.82 7.23 4.07
C GLY A 185 10.42 5.83 4.03
N VAL A 186 11.76 5.69 4.09
CA VAL A 186 12.44 4.39 4.16
C VAL A 186 12.12 3.62 5.45
N LEU A 187 12.00 4.29 6.61
CA LEU A 187 11.54 3.61 7.83
C LEU A 187 10.05 3.26 7.79
N GLY A 188 9.21 4.13 7.21
CA GLY A 188 7.81 3.80 6.93
C GLY A 188 7.67 2.57 6.04
N LEU A 189 8.49 2.47 4.99
CA LEU A 189 8.56 1.31 4.10
C LEU A 189 8.98 0.04 4.88
N MET A 190 10.02 0.09 5.70
CA MET A 190 10.40 -1.04 6.57
C MET A 190 9.23 -1.48 7.47
N ARG A 191 8.62 -0.54 8.19
CA ARG A 191 7.51 -0.82 9.13
C ARG A 191 6.25 -1.36 8.45
N SER A 192 5.96 -0.94 7.22
CA SER A 192 4.85 -1.50 6.43
C SER A 192 5.14 -2.91 5.91
N LEU A 193 6.39 -3.20 5.54
CA LEU A 193 6.78 -4.49 4.99
C LEU A 193 7.09 -5.56 6.06
N ARG A 194 7.52 -5.18 7.27
CA ARG A 194 8.08 -6.12 8.28
C ARG A 194 7.16 -7.27 8.68
N LEU A 195 5.84 -7.05 8.70
CA LEU A 195 4.86 -8.13 8.94
C LEU A 195 4.45 -8.83 7.65
N TYR A 196 4.18 -8.05 6.60
CA TYR A 196 3.67 -8.57 5.33
C TYR A 196 4.67 -9.55 4.68
N LEU A 197 5.95 -9.19 4.64
CA LEU A 197 7.01 -10.02 4.05
C LEU A 197 7.53 -11.11 5.00
N SER A 198 7.35 -10.99 6.33
CA SER A 198 7.66 -12.10 7.26
C SER A 198 6.55 -13.15 7.37
N SER A 199 5.41 -12.92 6.71
CA SER A 199 4.29 -13.87 6.66
C SER A 199 4.70 -15.25 6.12
N PRO A 200 3.96 -16.32 6.45
CA PRO A 200 4.20 -17.67 5.90
C PRO A 200 4.11 -17.77 4.37
N THR A 201 3.59 -16.76 3.67
CA THR A 201 3.57 -16.71 2.21
C THR A 201 4.89 -16.21 1.61
N HIS A 202 5.70 -15.51 2.40
CA HIS A 202 6.89 -14.79 1.92
C HIS A 202 8.19 -15.28 2.57
N HIS A 203 8.20 -15.48 3.89
CA HIS A 203 9.38 -15.86 4.68
C HIS A 203 10.60 -14.96 4.45
N ILE A 204 10.40 -13.64 4.37
CA ILE A 204 11.45 -12.63 4.15
C ILE A 204 11.50 -11.68 5.35
N ARG A 205 12.66 -11.59 6.00
CA ARG A 205 12.92 -10.63 7.09
C ARG A 205 13.14 -9.24 6.49
N VAL A 206 12.65 -8.19 7.14
CA VAL A 206 12.89 -6.79 6.71
C VAL A 206 13.40 -5.98 7.88
N ASN A 207 14.60 -5.40 7.75
CA ASN A 207 15.23 -4.57 8.78
C ASN A 207 15.72 -3.24 8.17
N ALA A 208 16.00 -2.26 9.02
CA ALA A 208 16.59 -0.99 8.62
C ALA A 208 17.84 -0.67 9.43
N ILE A 209 18.81 -0.01 8.79
CA ILE A 209 19.95 0.62 9.46
C ILE A 209 19.74 2.14 9.41
N CYS A 210 20.02 2.81 10.53
CA CYS A 210 19.93 4.25 10.70
C CYS A 210 21.29 4.82 11.11
N PRO A 211 22.22 5.02 10.16
CA PRO A 211 23.51 5.61 10.47
C PRO A 211 23.35 7.07 10.93
N TRP A 212 24.16 7.43 11.92
CA TRP A 212 24.45 8.82 12.26
C TRP A 212 25.61 9.36 11.40
N MET A 213 26.32 10.37 11.91
CA MET A 213 27.53 10.90 11.28
C MET A 213 28.49 9.78 10.84
N THR A 214 28.70 9.65 9.53
CA THR A 214 29.54 8.61 8.93
C THR A 214 30.52 9.27 7.96
N THR A 215 31.82 9.02 8.10
CA THR A 215 32.90 9.57 7.27
C THR A 215 32.82 9.04 5.84
N THR A 216 32.01 9.72 5.03
CA THR A 216 31.84 9.50 3.59
C THR A 216 31.99 10.83 2.87
N ALA A 217 32.09 10.80 1.53
CA ALA A 217 32.13 12.00 0.71
C ALA A 217 30.92 12.96 0.92
N MET A 218 29.84 12.46 1.52
CA MET A 218 28.58 13.17 1.75
C MET A 218 28.58 14.22 2.87
N VAL A 219 29.59 14.27 3.76
CA VAL A 219 29.50 15.09 5.01
C VAL A 219 30.56 16.18 5.19
N LYS A 220 31.17 16.64 4.08
CA LYS A 220 32.27 17.62 4.09
C LYS A 220 31.97 18.95 4.80
N GLY A 221 30.70 19.36 4.90
CA GLY A 221 30.32 20.66 5.49
C GLY A 221 30.20 20.70 7.02
N VAL A 222 30.09 19.56 7.70
CA VAL A 222 29.83 19.50 9.17
C VAL A 222 30.99 18.87 9.95
N GLN A 223 31.94 18.26 9.24
CA GLN A 223 33.02 17.44 9.81
C GLN A 223 33.89 18.20 10.82
N GLU A 224 34.27 19.46 10.54
CA GLU A 224 35.12 20.25 11.46
C GLU A 224 34.43 20.52 12.80
N ALA A 225 33.15 20.93 12.78
CA ALA A 225 32.36 21.16 13.98
C ALA A 225 32.17 19.86 14.79
N TRP A 226 31.96 18.74 14.10
CA TRP A 226 31.83 17.41 14.71
C TRP A 226 33.10 16.98 15.45
N MET A 227 34.26 17.13 14.79
CA MET A 227 35.57 16.82 15.35
C MET A 227 35.92 17.74 16.53
N LYS A 228 35.62 19.04 16.43
CA LYS A 228 35.79 20.01 17.52
C LYS A 228 34.94 19.66 18.75
N ALA A 229 33.73 19.16 18.54
CA ALA A 229 32.82 18.70 19.59
C ALA A 229 33.19 17.31 20.15
N LYS A 230 34.19 16.62 19.58
CA LYS A 230 34.63 15.25 19.95
C LYS A 230 33.49 14.22 19.94
N LEU A 231 32.51 14.41 19.06
CA LEU A 231 31.36 13.52 18.94
C LEU A 231 31.76 12.22 18.22
N PRO A 232 31.15 11.06 18.57
CA PRO A 232 31.46 9.81 17.90
C PRO A 232 31.11 9.87 16.41
N CYS A 233 31.87 9.18 15.58
CA CYS A 233 31.66 9.12 14.14
C CYS A 233 31.86 7.68 13.67
N ASN A 234 31.06 7.23 12.71
CA ASN A 234 31.22 5.93 12.07
C ASN A 234 32.18 6.05 10.89
N THR A 235 33.00 5.03 10.66
CA THR A 235 33.57 4.77 9.33
C THR A 235 32.54 4.03 8.46
N PRO A 236 32.69 4.03 7.13
CA PRO A 236 31.86 3.20 6.25
C PRO A 236 31.97 1.70 6.56
N ALA A 237 33.16 1.24 6.98
CA ALA A 237 33.42 -0.13 7.39
C ALA A 237 32.65 -0.52 8.66
N ASP A 238 32.53 0.38 9.64
CA ASP A 238 31.75 0.10 10.85
C ASP A 238 30.26 -0.14 10.52
N VAL A 239 29.68 0.71 9.66
CA VAL A 239 28.27 0.56 9.25
C VAL A 239 28.09 -0.71 8.41
N ALA A 240 29.04 -1.03 7.53
CA ALA A 240 29.06 -2.29 6.77
C ALA A 240 29.09 -3.52 7.69
N TYR A 241 29.89 -3.49 8.76
CA TYR A 241 29.95 -4.56 9.77
C TYR A 241 28.61 -4.74 10.50
N ILE A 242 27.93 -3.64 10.88
CA ILE A 242 26.58 -3.71 11.46
C ILE A 242 25.58 -4.29 10.45
N ILE A 243 25.60 -3.86 9.18
CA ILE A 243 24.72 -4.41 8.13
C ILE A 243 24.94 -5.92 8.01
N ALA A 244 26.20 -6.37 7.89
CA ALA A 244 26.55 -7.77 7.78
C ALA A 244 26.08 -8.59 9.01
N GLY A 245 26.13 -8.00 10.21
CA GLY A 245 25.54 -8.57 11.42
C GLY A 245 24.02 -8.77 11.34
N VAL A 246 23.30 -7.80 10.77
CA VAL A 246 21.84 -7.89 10.59
C VAL A 246 21.45 -8.89 9.49
N LEU A 247 22.31 -9.09 8.49
CA LEU A 247 22.14 -10.17 7.51
C LEU A 247 22.33 -11.54 8.16
N ALA A 248 23.42 -11.71 8.92
CA ALA A 248 23.81 -12.97 9.57
C ALA A 248 22.83 -13.43 10.67
N ASP A 249 22.23 -12.50 11.41
CA ASP A 249 21.28 -12.82 12.49
C ASP A 249 19.86 -13.08 11.93
N SER A 250 19.50 -14.36 11.82
CA SER A 250 18.20 -14.82 11.34
C SER A 250 17.02 -14.57 12.30
N ALA A 251 17.28 -14.19 13.56
CA ALA A 251 16.23 -13.81 14.51
C ALA A 251 15.74 -12.36 14.32
N LEU A 252 16.52 -11.52 13.64
CA LEU A 252 16.14 -10.12 13.41
C LEU A 252 15.12 -9.97 12.29
N ASN A 253 13.91 -9.56 12.65
CA ASN A 253 12.91 -9.04 11.73
C ASN A 253 12.25 -7.77 12.29
N GLY A 254 12.00 -6.80 11.42
CA GLY A 254 11.26 -5.59 11.73
C GLY A 254 11.99 -4.57 12.58
N LYS A 255 13.33 -4.66 12.65
CA LYS A 255 14.18 -3.87 13.53
C LYS A 255 14.84 -2.70 12.84
N SER A 256 15.03 -1.60 13.58
CA SER A 256 15.79 -0.43 13.16
C SER A 256 17.04 -0.32 14.04
N MET A 257 18.22 -0.38 13.43
CA MET A 257 19.50 -0.25 14.13
C MET A 257 20.07 1.16 13.99
N TYR A 258 20.02 1.95 15.05
CA TYR A 258 20.76 3.21 15.15
C TYR A 258 22.25 2.92 15.26
N VAL A 259 23.11 3.57 14.45
CA VAL A 259 24.56 3.32 14.42
C VAL A 259 25.35 4.60 14.72
N GLU A 260 26.14 4.59 15.78
CA GLU A 260 27.02 5.68 16.21
C GLU A 260 28.33 5.14 16.83
N GLY A 261 29.47 5.73 16.43
CA GLY A 261 30.80 5.37 16.92
C GLY A 261 31.13 3.89 16.72
N GLY A 262 30.65 3.32 15.61
CA GLY A 262 30.80 1.90 15.26
C GLY A 262 30.04 0.91 16.14
N ARG A 263 29.07 1.39 16.94
CA ARG A 263 28.17 0.56 17.76
C ARG A 263 26.73 0.73 17.28
N ALA A 264 25.90 -0.28 17.56
CA ALA A 264 24.51 -0.31 17.14
C ALA A 264 23.53 -0.47 18.31
N TRP A 265 22.34 0.11 18.20
CA TRP A 265 21.24 -0.05 19.16
C TRP A 265 19.90 -0.24 18.46
N GLU A 266 19.10 -1.18 18.96
CA GLU A 266 17.75 -1.46 18.46
C GLU A 266 16.75 -0.45 19.04
N ILE A 267 16.03 0.27 18.19
CA ILE A 267 15.15 1.38 18.61
C ILE A 267 13.65 1.05 18.59
N GLU A 268 13.17 0.13 17.75
CA GLU A 268 11.74 -0.16 17.57
C GLU A 268 11.10 -0.70 18.85
N ALA A 269 11.75 -1.63 19.56
CA ALA A 269 11.22 -2.17 20.81
C ALA A 269 11.04 -1.10 21.90
N ASN A 270 11.73 0.04 21.82
CA ASN A 270 11.50 1.16 22.74
C ASN A 270 10.40 2.11 22.26
N ILE A 271 10.19 2.25 20.95
CA ILE A 271 9.04 2.98 20.38
C ILE A 271 7.74 2.24 20.78
N ASP A 272 7.68 0.93 20.53
CA ASP A 272 6.52 0.09 20.85
C ASP A 272 6.23 0.06 22.37
N ARG A 273 7.28 -0.08 23.21
CA ARG A 273 7.15 -0.15 24.68
C ARG A 273 6.78 1.19 25.32
N LEU A 274 7.19 2.32 24.74
CA LEU A 274 6.93 3.65 25.27
C LEU A 274 5.71 4.32 24.66
N GLU A 275 5.01 3.66 23.71
CA GLU A 275 3.80 4.18 23.05
C GLU A 275 2.80 4.82 24.03
N PRO A 276 2.41 4.19 25.16
CA PRO A 276 1.43 4.77 26.07
C PRO A 276 1.90 6.07 26.75
N GLN A 277 3.22 6.32 26.82
CA GLN A 277 3.78 7.52 27.46
C GLN A 277 3.75 8.75 26.54
N TRP A 278 3.78 8.57 25.21
CA TRP A 278 3.76 9.67 24.25
C TRP A 278 2.44 9.77 23.46
N LEU A 279 1.67 8.68 23.37
CA LEU A 279 0.35 8.63 22.72
C LEU A 279 -0.82 8.71 23.71
N GLY A 280 -0.63 8.22 24.95
CA GLY A 280 -1.67 8.06 25.96
C GLY A 280 -2.24 6.64 26.03
N GLU A 281 -2.53 6.13 27.23
CA GLU A 281 -2.93 4.73 27.45
C GLU A 281 -4.24 4.32 26.76
N GLU A 282 -5.21 5.23 26.66
CA GLU A 282 -6.47 4.98 25.96
C GLU A 282 -6.27 4.94 24.45
N GLN A 283 -5.51 5.89 23.92
CA GLN A 283 -5.19 6.04 22.51
C GLN A 283 -4.33 4.86 22.02
N SER A 284 -3.33 4.43 22.80
CA SER A 284 -2.58 3.18 22.56
C SER A 284 -3.46 1.94 22.55
N ARG A 285 -4.43 1.81 23.46
CA ARG A 285 -5.39 0.68 23.45
C ARG A 285 -6.27 0.71 22.21
N SER A 286 -6.80 1.87 21.84
CA SER A 286 -7.61 2.04 20.62
C SER A 286 -6.78 1.77 19.35
N LEU A 287 -5.52 2.21 19.30
CA LEU A 287 -4.61 1.96 18.18
C LEU A 287 -4.29 0.47 18.05
N ALA A 288 -3.99 -0.22 19.16
CA ALA A 288 -3.74 -1.65 19.17
C ALA A 288 -4.97 -2.47 18.71
N GLN A 289 -6.18 -2.05 19.09
CA GLN A 289 -7.43 -2.66 18.60
C GLN A 289 -7.62 -2.42 17.09
N GLY A 290 -7.41 -1.21 16.60
CA GLY A 290 -7.46 -0.90 15.16
C GLY A 290 -6.43 -1.69 14.36
N GLN A 291 -5.20 -1.82 14.87
CA GLN A 291 -4.15 -2.66 14.30
C GLN A 291 -4.53 -4.15 14.24
N ALA A 292 -5.19 -4.68 15.29
CA ALA A 292 -5.70 -6.05 15.28
C ALA A 292 -6.76 -6.27 14.18
N VAL A 293 -7.66 -5.30 13.96
CA VAL A 293 -8.65 -5.32 12.86
C VAL A 293 -7.98 -5.28 11.48
N LEU A 294 -6.89 -4.52 11.34
CA LEU A 294 -6.06 -4.49 10.12
C LEU A 294 -5.18 -5.75 9.94
N GLY A 295 -5.31 -6.76 10.79
CA GLY A 295 -4.59 -8.02 10.71
C GLY A 295 -3.12 -7.96 11.18
N THR A 296 -2.65 -6.82 11.70
CA THR A 296 -1.27 -6.70 12.18
C THR A 296 -1.12 -7.29 13.57
N ARG A 297 -0.68 -8.55 13.64
CA ARG A 297 -0.29 -9.23 14.90
C ARG A 297 1.11 -8.84 15.36
N ILE A 298 1.39 -7.53 15.44
CA ILE A 298 2.53 -7.07 16.26
C ILE A 298 2.18 -7.44 17.72
N PRO A 299 3.14 -7.90 18.55
CA PRO A 299 2.99 -7.92 20.00
C PRO A 299 2.89 -6.47 20.52
N THR A 300 1.74 -5.83 20.32
CA THR A 300 1.43 -4.53 20.90
C THR A 300 1.30 -4.65 22.41
N TYR A 301 1.26 -3.49 23.06
CA TYR A 301 1.03 -3.23 24.48
C TYR A 301 0.09 -4.23 25.20
N LEU A 302 -0.97 -4.71 24.54
CA LEU A 302 -1.90 -5.73 25.07
C LEU A 302 -1.23 -7.03 25.53
N SER A 303 -0.10 -7.43 24.92
CA SER A 303 0.66 -8.61 25.34
C SER A 303 1.38 -8.44 26.70
N CYS A 304 1.56 -7.19 27.15
CA CYS A 304 2.13 -6.86 28.45
C CYS A 304 1.08 -6.64 29.55
N ILE A 305 -0.21 -6.49 29.20
CA ILE A 305 -1.30 -6.31 30.17
C ILE A 305 -1.90 -7.67 30.52
N GLN A 306 -1.29 -8.35 31.49
CA GLN A 306 -1.95 -9.48 32.14
C GLN A 306 -3.15 -8.98 32.96
N LYS A 307 -4.35 -9.18 32.39
CA LYS A 307 -5.70 -8.98 32.97
C LYS A 307 -6.02 -7.51 33.35
N PRO A 308 -7.21 -6.97 33.03
CA PRO A 308 -7.68 -5.77 33.70
C PRO A 308 -7.80 -6.04 35.21
N PRO A 309 -7.52 -5.07 36.09
CA PRO A 309 -7.85 -5.19 37.51
C PRO A 309 -9.35 -5.44 37.65
N ASP A 310 -9.74 -6.31 38.59
CA ASP A 310 -11.15 -6.63 38.82
C ASP A 310 -11.92 -5.34 39.17
N PRO A 311 -13.18 -5.18 38.71
CA PRO A 311 -13.92 -3.93 38.87
C PRO A 311 -14.05 -3.57 40.35
N VAL A 312 -13.65 -2.35 40.70
CA VAL A 312 -13.80 -1.82 42.06
C VAL A 312 -15.28 -1.88 42.45
N PRO A 313 -15.65 -2.51 43.58
CA PRO A 313 -17.03 -2.55 44.02
C PRO A 313 -17.56 -1.13 44.21
N THR A 314 -18.66 -0.81 43.55
CA THR A 314 -19.40 0.41 43.87
C THR A 314 -20.08 0.21 45.23
N PRO A 315 -20.09 1.22 46.12
CA PRO A 315 -20.75 1.07 47.41
C PRO A 315 -22.26 0.95 47.21
N GLU A 316 -22.82 -0.19 47.61
CA GLU A 316 -24.26 -0.44 47.56
C GLU A 316 -25.03 0.56 48.43
N ASN A 317 -26.09 1.14 47.88
CA ASN A 317 -26.94 2.11 48.56
C ASN A 317 -28.01 1.35 49.37
N PRO A 318 -28.02 1.39 50.71
CA PRO A 318 -28.66 0.35 51.53
C PRO A 318 -30.15 0.58 51.79
N HIS A 319 -30.97 0.75 50.73
CA HIS A 319 -32.43 0.84 50.87
C HIS A 319 -33.21 0.19 49.72
N SER A 320 -33.43 -1.12 49.82
CA SER A 320 -34.73 -1.76 49.52
C SER A 320 -34.66 -3.27 49.80
N GLY A 321 -34.92 -3.65 51.06
CA GLY A 321 -35.17 -5.05 51.36
C GLY A 321 -36.62 -5.42 51.02
N VAL A 322 -36.80 -6.46 50.21
CA VAL A 322 -37.84 -7.47 50.45
C VAL A 322 -37.19 -8.83 50.20
N ASP A 323 -37.11 -9.63 51.25
CA ASP A 323 -36.65 -11.02 51.23
C ASP A 323 -37.80 -11.94 50.80
N LEU A 324 -37.54 -12.84 49.85
CA LEU A 324 -38.27 -14.11 49.74
C LEU A 324 -37.30 -15.19 49.25
N GLN A 325 -36.98 -16.10 50.16
CA GLN A 325 -36.23 -17.33 49.95
C GLN A 325 -36.94 -18.30 48.97
N GLN A 326 -36.27 -19.45 48.73
CA GLN A 326 -36.85 -20.73 48.27
C GLN A 326 -37.20 -20.82 46.76
N LEU A 327 -36.92 -21.89 46.01
CA LEU A 327 -36.51 -23.28 46.34
C LEU A 327 -35.60 -23.90 45.23
N ASP A 328 -34.89 -24.96 45.62
CA ASP A 328 -34.54 -26.20 44.87
C ASP A 328 -33.99 -26.14 43.42
N ASN A 329 -32.81 -26.71 43.11
CA ASN A 329 -32.28 -28.10 43.22
C ASN A 329 -32.50 -28.97 41.97
N THR A 330 -31.55 -29.91 41.79
CA THR A 330 -31.50 -31.00 40.79
C THR A 330 -31.33 -30.60 39.31
N SER A 331 -30.64 -31.32 38.42
CA SER A 331 -29.43 -32.20 38.41
C SER A 331 -29.57 -33.22 37.27
N ALA A 332 -28.44 -33.57 36.64
CA ALA A 332 -28.21 -34.75 35.78
C ALA A 332 -28.79 -34.75 34.34
N GLY A 333 -28.02 -35.33 33.40
CA GLY A 333 -28.49 -35.60 32.02
C GLY A 333 -27.42 -35.70 30.93
N ASP A 334 -26.38 -36.51 31.12
CA ASP A 334 -25.41 -36.88 30.07
C ASP A 334 -26.03 -37.87 29.06
N VAL A 335 -25.79 -37.75 27.73
CA VAL A 335 -25.65 -38.86 26.75
C VAL A 335 -25.00 -38.33 25.45
N ARG A 336 -24.01 -39.07 24.91
CA ARG A 336 -23.41 -38.88 23.57
C ARG A 336 -24.03 -39.87 22.55
N HIS A 337 -23.98 -39.56 21.24
CA HIS A 337 -23.80 -40.58 20.18
C HIS A 337 -23.16 -40.00 18.90
N GLN A 338 -22.41 -40.84 18.17
CA GLN A 338 -21.77 -40.58 16.86
C GLN A 338 -22.52 -41.30 15.72
N GLY A 339 -22.33 -40.87 14.45
CA GLY A 339 -22.66 -41.69 13.25
C GLY A 339 -22.71 -40.93 11.91
N ASP A 340 -21.78 -41.25 11.00
CA ASP A 340 -21.65 -40.75 9.59
C ASP A 340 -22.37 -41.68 8.56
N PRO A 341 -22.11 -41.69 7.21
CA PRO A 341 -22.32 -40.69 6.12
C PRO A 341 -23.03 -41.28 4.84
N PHE A 342 -22.84 -40.66 3.64
CA PHE A 342 -23.04 -41.12 2.20
C PHE A 342 -24.08 -40.31 1.32
N PRO A 343 -24.21 -40.47 -0.04
CA PRO A 343 -23.41 -39.69 -1.04
C PRO A 343 -24.09 -39.22 -2.38
N THR A 344 -23.33 -38.48 -3.21
CA THR A 344 -23.30 -38.31 -4.70
C THR A 344 -24.52 -38.55 -5.63
N HIS A 345 -24.88 -37.53 -6.46
CA HIS A 345 -25.05 -37.52 -7.96
C HIS A 345 -25.78 -36.23 -8.42
N GLY A 346 -25.84 -35.78 -9.70
CA GLY A 346 -25.11 -36.17 -10.93
C GLY A 346 -25.96 -36.24 -12.23
N GLY A 347 -25.86 -35.27 -13.18
CA GLY A 347 -26.48 -35.39 -14.52
C GLY A 347 -26.74 -34.09 -15.33
N THR A 348 -26.55 -34.15 -16.66
CA THR A 348 -26.66 -33.05 -17.66
C THR A 348 -27.83 -33.28 -18.63
N MET A 349 -28.50 -32.23 -19.15
CA MET A 349 -29.11 -32.27 -20.50
C MET A 349 -29.50 -30.89 -21.07
N CYS A 350 -29.58 -30.80 -22.41
CA CYS A 350 -29.86 -29.59 -23.19
C CYS A 350 -30.96 -29.86 -24.23
N ARG A 351 -31.82 -28.88 -24.53
CA ARG A 351 -32.71 -28.89 -25.73
C ARG A 351 -33.08 -27.48 -26.21
N ARG A 352 -33.00 -27.28 -27.53
CA ARG A 352 -33.51 -26.11 -28.29
C ARG A 352 -35.00 -26.25 -28.60
N SER A 353 -35.70 -25.13 -28.79
CA SER A 353 -36.71 -25.01 -29.87
C SER A 353 -37.20 -23.59 -30.16
N HIS A 354 -37.17 -23.25 -31.46
CA HIS A 354 -38.03 -22.37 -32.25
C HIS A 354 -38.08 -20.83 -32.12
N VAL A 355 -37.91 -20.25 -33.32
CA VAL A 355 -38.00 -18.85 -33.77
C VAL A 355 -39.45 -18.37 -33.89
N TYR A 356 -39.69 -17.10 -33.58
CA TYR A 356 -40.65 -16.28 -34.32
C TYR A 356 -40.08 -14.87 -34.50
N GLY A 357 -39.91 -14.44 -35.75
CA GLY A 357 -39.50 -13.07 -36.08
C GLY A 357 -40.63 -12.33 -36.77
N ARG A 358 -40.87 -11.07 -36.39
CA ARG A 358 -41.47 -10.06 -37.26
C ARG A 358 -41.13 -8.64 -36.82
N SER A 359 -40.52 -7.93 -37.76
CA SER A 359 -40.21 -6.50 -37.84
C SER A 359 -40.98 -5.54 -36.93
N PHE A 360 -40.24 -4.62 -36.28
CA PHE A 360 -40.61 -3.21 -36.24
C PHE A 360 -39.36 -2.33 -36.35
N GLY A 361 -38.95 -2.04 -37.58
CA GLY A 361 -38.07 -0.90 -37.84
C GLY A 361 -38.81 0.43 -37.64
N ASN A 362 -38.05 1.51 -37.45
CA ASN A 362 -38.51 2.90 -37.28
C ASN A 362 -39.17 3.24 -35.93
N VAL A 363 -38.37 3.47 -34.88
CA VAL A 363 -38.25 4.79 -34.18
C VAL A 363 -36.90 4.84 -33.44
N LEU A 364 -35.84 5.31 -34.10
CA LEU A 364 -34.63 5.83 -33.43
C LEU A 364 -34.21 7.16 -34.06
N GLY A 365 -35.13 8.12 -33.98
CA GLY A 365 -34.85 9.53 -34.18
C GLY A 365 -35.02 10.28 -32.86
N GLN A 366 -33.90 10.76 -32.30
CA GLN A 366 -33.80 11.79 -31.24
C GLN A 366 -34.43 11.47 -29.86
N THR A 367 -33.57 11.27 -28.86
CA THR A 367 -33.86 11.57 -27.44
C THR A 367 -32.74 12.43 -26.84
N PRO A 368 -32.98 13.71 -26.48
CA PRO A 368 -31.92 14.66 -26.10
C PRO A 368 -31.73 14.75 -24.58
N VAL A 369 -31.19 13.70 -23.94
CA VAL A 369 -31.36 13.53 -22.48
C VAL A 369 -30.38 14.33 -21.59
N PRO A 370 -29.05 14.37 -21.80
CA PRO A 370 -28.15 15.00 -20.83
C PRO A 370 -28.31 16.53 -20.71
N GLN A 371 -28.43 17.23 -21.84
CA GLN A 371 -28.53 18.69 -21.87
C GLN A 371 -29.91 19.18 -21.43
N ALA A 372 -31.00 18.50 -21.82
CA ALA A 372 -32.35 18.88 -21.43
C ALA A 372 -32.57 18.75 -19.91
N VAL A 373 -32.07 17.67 -19.29
CA VAL A 373 -32.12 17.50 -17.82
C VAL A 373 -31.30 18.56 -17.10
N THR A 374 -30.11 18.89 -17.60
CA THR A 374 -29.26 19.95 -17.02
C THR A 374 -29.93 21.33 -17.10
N VAL A 375 -30.51 21.67 -18.25
CA VAL A 375 -31.24 22.93 -18.46
C VAL A 375 -32.49 22.98 -17.57
N ALA A 376 -33.28 21.91 -17.50
CA ALA A 376 -34.46 21.83 -16.64
C ALA A 376 -34.10 21.98 -15.15
N GLY A 377 -33.02 21.35 -14.69
CA GLY A 377 -32.50 21.51 -13.33
C GLY A 377 -32.10 22.97 -13.03
N GLY A 378 -31.43 23.63 -13.98
CA GLY A 378 -31.10 25.06 -13.88
C GLY A 378 -32.33 25.97 -13.77
N TRP A 379 -33.38 25.71 -14.56
CA TRP A 379 -34.63 26.47 -14.47
C TRP A 379 -35.36 26.26 -13.14
N VAL A 380 -35.46 25.01 -12.66
CA VAL A 380 -36.10 24.70 -11.37
C VAL A 380 -35.34 25.37 -10.20
N PHE A 381 -34.01 25.31 -10.22
CA PHE A 381 -33.18 25.98 -9.22
C PHE A 381 -33.36 27.51 -9.25
N GLY A 382 -33.28 28.12 -10.43
CA GLY A 382 -33.44 29.57 -10.60
C GLY A 382 -34.82 30.09 -10.18
N ILE A 383 -35.90 29.42 -10.59
CA ILE A 383 -37.27 29.78 -10.21
C ILE A 383 -37.44 29.67 -8.69
N THR A 384 -36.91 28.62 -8.06
CA THR A 384 -37.06 28.46 -6.60
C THR A 384 -36.24 29.49 -5.83
N TYR A 385 -35.07 29.89 -6.33
CA TYR A 385 -34.27 30.98 -5.75
C TYR A 385 -35.00 32.34 -5.82
N ILE A 386 -35.69 32.61 -6.95
CA ILE A 386 -36.52 33.81 -7.11
C ILE A 386 -37.71 33.78 -6.14
N LEU A 387 -38.42 32.65 -6.03
CA LEU A 387 -39.54 32.49 -5.09
C LEU A 387 -39.11 32.61 -3.63
N ALA A 388 -37.91 32.13 -3.28
CA ALA A 388 -37.34 32.30 -1.94
C ALA A 388 -37.06 33.78 -1.59
N SER A 389 -36.77 34.63 -2.58
CA SER A 389 -36.46 36.06 -2.36
C SER A 389 -37.66 36.91 -1.94
N PHE A 390 -38.90 36.43 -2.16
CA PHE A 390 -40.13 37.14 -1.77
C PHE A 390 -40.64 36.79 -0.36
N ASN A 391 -39.98 35.89 0.39
CA ASN A 391 -40.52 35.38 1.65
C ASN A 391 -40.01 36.14 2.89
N GLN A 392 -40.87 36.95 3.51
CA GLN A 392 -40.49 37.85 4.62
C GLN A 392 -40.42 37.22 6.03
N ARG A 393 -40.27 35.90 6.16
CA ARG A 393 -40.09 35.22 7.47
C ARG A 393 -38.83 34.35 7.47
N LEU A 394 -37.79 34.79 8.21
CA LEU A 394 -36.43 34.23 8.19
C LEU A 394 -36.35 32.70 8.35
N TRP A 395 -37.19 32.09 9.18
CA TRP A 395 -37.09 30.66 9.50
C TRP A 395 -37.49 29.73 8.34
N HIS A 396 -38.31 30.19 7.40
CA HIS A 396 -38.58 29.45 6.16
C HIS A 396 -37.44 29.59 5.13
N PHE A 397 -36.67 30.68 5.18
CA PHE A 397 -35.61 30.96 4.20
C PHE A 397 -34.46 29.95 4.30
N ALA A 398 -33.91 29.76 5.51
CA ALA A 398 -32.81 28.82 5.76
C ALA A 398 -33.19 27.38 5.37
N LEU A 399 -34.34 26.88 5.86
CA LEU A 399 -34.79 25.52 5.60
C LEU A 399 -35.12 25.26 4.11
N THR A 400 -35.41 26.31 3.33
CA THR A 400 -35.60 26.20 1.88
C THR A 400 -34.25 26.22 1.15
N GLN A 401 -33.27 27.02 1.59
CA GLN A 401 -31.92 27.00 1.03
C GLN A 401 -31.22 25.65 1.28
N ASP A 402 -31.24 25.11 2.49
CA ASP A 402 -30.54 23.85 2.82
C ASP A 402 -31.08 22.65 2.02
N VAL A 403 -32.40 22.58 1.83
CA VAL A 403 -33.04 21.54 1.01
C VAL A 403 -32.66 21.70 -0.47
N LEU A 404 -32.61 22.93 -1.00
CA LEU A 404 -32.20 23.18 -2.38
C LEU A 404 -30.70 22.91 -2.61
N LEU A 405 -29.86 23.21 -1.62
CA LEU A 405 -28.44 22.85 -1.64
C LEU A 405 -28.27 21.33 -1.66
N GLY A 406 -29.02 20.61 -0.82
CA GLY A 406 -29.02 19.14 -0.77
C GLY A 406 -29.47 18.49 -2.08
N ILE A 407 -30.53 19.00 -2.71
CA ILE A 407 -31.00 18.52 -4.02
C ILE A 407 -29.95 18.81 -5.10
N GLY A 408 -29.40 20.03 -5.15
CA GLY A 408 -28.37 20.41 -6.11
C GLY A 408 -27.10 19.56 -5.98
N ALA A 409 -26.60 19.38 -4.77
CA ALA A 409 -25.45 18.53 -4.48
C ALA A 409 -25.70 17.07 -4.90
N SER A 410 -26.90 16.53 -4.62
CA SER A 410 -27.28 15.18 -5.01
C SER A 410 -27.29 14.99 -6.53
N MET A 411 -27.85 15.94 -7.30
CA MET A 411 -27.91 15.86 -8.76
C MET A 411 -26.52 15.94 -9.42
N VAL A 412 -25.63 16.79 -8.88
CA VAL A 412 -24.23 16.86 -9.34
C VAL A 412 -23.49 15.56 -9.00
N TYR A 413 -23.62 15.05 -7.77
CA TYR A 413 -22.94 13.85 -7.29
C TYR A 413 -23.29 12.59 -8.11
N VAL A 414 -24.58 12.39 -8.42
CA VAL A 414 -25.03 11.29 -9.30
C VAL A 414 -24.40 11.40 -10.69
N SER A 415 -24.39 12.61 -11.27
CA SER A 415 -23.80 12.86 -12.59
C SER A 415 -22.29 12.54 -12.61
N THR A 416 -21.55 13.01 -11.60
CA THR A 416 -20.11 12.77 -11.48
C THR A 416 -19.78 11.28 -11.27
N ILE A 417 -20.53 10.57 -10.42
CA ILE A 417 -20.29 9.14 -10.17
C ILE A 417 -20.64 8.27 -11.38
N SER A 418 -21.76 8.51 -12.05
CA SER A 418 -22.13 7.74 -13.24
C SER A 418 -21.09 7.90 -14.36
N VAL A 419 -20.54 9.10 -14.56
CA VAL A 419 -19.45 9.33 -15.53
C VAL A 419 -18.15 8.66 -15.06
N ALA A 420 -17.76 8.83 -13.79
CA ALA A 420 -16.52 8.25 -13.26
C ALA A 420 -16.52 6.71 -13.34
N LEU A 421 -17.64 6.06 -12.98
CA LEU A 421 -17.80 4.60 -13.10
C LEU A 421 -17.80 4.14 -14.56
N THR A 422 -18.42 4.89 -15.47
CA THR A 422 -18.40 4.57 -16.91
C THR A 422 -16.98 4.66 -17.48
N CYS A 423 -16.22 5.71 -17.15
CA CYS A 423 -14.82 5.84 -17.54
C CYS A 423 -13.93 4.74 -16.93
N ALA A 424 -14.13 4.43 -15.64
CA ALA A 424 -13.41 3.34 -14.97
C ALA A 424 -13.70 1.97 -15.59
N TYR A 425 -14.94 1.73 -16.03
CA TYR A 425 -15.33 0.50 -16.72
C TYR A 425 -14.72 0.40 -18.12
N ILE A 426 -14.84 1.45 -18.94
CA ILE A 426 -14.25 1.53 -20.29
C ILE A 426 -12.72 1.34 -20.23
N SER A 427 -12.04 1.92 -19.24
CA SER A 427 -10.58 1.79 -19.10
C SER A 427 -10.10 0.40 -18.65
N ARG A 428 -10.96 -0.43 -18.03
CA ARG A 428 -10.61 -1.80 -17.60
C ARG A 428 -11.03 -2.89 -18.58
N PHE A 429 -12.01 -2.62 -19.44
CA PHE A 429 -12.52 -3.57 -20.43
C PHE A 429 -11.41 -4.23 -21.30
N PRO A 430 -10.36 -3.53 -21.77
CA PRO A 430 -9.29 -4.14 -22.57
C PRO A 430 -8.44 -5.14 -21.78
N ALA A 431 -8.15 -4.86 -20.51
CA ALA A 431 -7.33 -5.71 -19.66
C ALA A 431 -8.04 -7.03 -19.33
N SER A 432 -9.33 -6.97 -18.99
CA SER A 432 -10.14 -8.16 -18.70
C SER A 432 -10.32 -9.07 -19.91
N LEU A 433 -10.36 -8.53 -21.14
CA LEU A 433 -10.40 -9.36 -22.36
C LEU A 433 -9.08 -10.11 -22.59
N ILE A 434 -7.93 -9.46 -22.35
CA ILE A 434 -6.62 -10.12 -22.43
C ILE A 434 -6.49 -11.22 -21.37
N GLU A 435 -7.00 -10.98 -20.16
CA GLU A 435 -6.97 -11.95 -19.06
C GLU A 435 -7.89 -13.16 -19.31
N LEU A 436 -9.03 -12.96 -19.98
CA LEU A 436 -9.99 -14.04 -20.28
C LEU A 436 -9.61 -14.91 -21.49
N PHE A 437 -9.04 -14.30 -22.53
CA PHE A 437 -8.79 -14.98 -23.81
C PHE A 437 -7.30 -15.23 -24.10
N GLY A 438 -6.39 -14.46 -23.49
CA GLY A 438 -4.94 -14.56 -23.72
C GLY A 438 -4.45 -13.64 -24.84
N VAL A 439 -3.23 -13.10 -24.68
CA VAL A 439 -2.62 -12.10 -25.57
C VAL A 439 -2.56 -12.57 -27.03
N GLN A 440 -2.30 -13.86 -27.28
CA GLN A 440 -2.12 -14.40 -28.63
C GLN A 440 -3.37 -14.35 -29.53
N TYR A 441 -4.55 -13.98 -29.01
CA TYR A 441 -5.78 -13.88 -29.79
C TYR A 441 -6.23 -12.44 -30.09
N LEU A 442 -5.48 -11.42 -29.63
CA LEU A 442 -5.85 -10.01 -29.74
C LEU A 442 -4.72 -9.17 -30.34
N THR A 443 -5.01 -8.38 -31.36
CA THR A 443 -4.08 -7.37 -31.91
C THR A 443 -4.54 -5.95 -31.56
N SER A 444 -3.57 -5.08 -31.27
CA SER A 444 -3.83 -3.66 -30.99
C SER A 444 -3.71 -2.84 -32.26
N VAL A 445 -4.82 -2.27 -32.74
CA VAL A 445 -4.85 -1.30 -33.85
C VAL A 445 -5.31 0.04 -33.29
N ASN A 446 -4.44 1.06 -33.36
CA ASN A 446 -4.69 2.41 -32.83
C ASN A 446 -5.19 2.46 -31.37
N GLY A 447 -4.73 1.54 -30.52
CA GLY A 447 -5.11 1.43 -29.11
C GLY A 447 -6.42 0.70 -28.84
N VAL A 448 -7.09 0.17 -29.87
CA VAL A 448 -8.26 -0.71 -29.74
C VAL A 448 -7.82 -2.16 -29.95
N LEU A 449 -8.22 -3.06 -29.06
CA LEU A 449 -7.98 -4.49 -29.19
C LEU A 449 -9.03 -5.14 -30.11
N VAL A 450 -8.55 -5.88 -31.10
CA VAL A 450 -9.39 -6.60 -32.08
C VAL A 450 -9.01 -8.08 -32.06
N PRO A 451 -9.97 -9.03 -32.01
CA PRO A 451 -9.65 -10.45 -32.04
C PRO A 451 -9.17 -10.90 -33.42
N HIS A 452 -8.10 -11.69 -33.46
CA HIS A 452 -7.51 -12.20 -34.70
C HIS A 452 -8.08 -13.59 -35.02
N SER A 453 -8.78 -13.72 -36.15
CA SER A 453 -9.06 -15.03 -36.74
C SER A 453 -7.78 -15.59 -37.35
N GLY A 454 -7.38 -16.80 -36.96
CA GLY A 454 -6.27 -17.50 -37.60
C GLY A 454 -6.73 -18.20 -38.87
N ASP A 455 -6.32 -17.71 -40.04
CA ASP A 455 -5.17 -18.29 -40.77
C ASP A 455 -4.64 -17.26 -41.78
N GLY A 456 -3.45 -17.49 -42.34
CA GLY A 456 -2.69 -16.45 -43.03
C GLY A 456 -3.14 -16.07 -44.44
N SER A 457 -3.68 -14.86 -44.61
CA SER A 457 -3.41 -13.98 -45.76
C SER A 457 -3.87 -12.55 -45.49
N VAL A 458 -3.10 -11.56 -45.94
CA VAL A 458 -3.55 -10.16 -45.99
C VAL A 458 -4.27 -9.97 -47.31
N ASP A 459 -5.58 -9.71 -47.26
CA ASP A 459 -6.29 -9.14 -48.40
C ASP A 459 -7.17 -7.97 -47.97
N ARG A 460 -7.30 -6.98 -48.84
CA ARG A 460 -8.12 -5.79 -48.63
C ARG A 460 -9.39 -5.94 -49.46
N ASP A 461 -10.50 -6.28 -48.81
CA ASP A 461 -11.81 -5.63 -49.00
C ASP A 461 -12.87 -6.28 -48.10
N ALA A 462 -14.00 -5.59 -47.91
CA ALA A 462 -14.96 -5.89 -46.85
C ALA A 462 -15.85 -7.12 -47.14
N VAL A 463 -16.04 -8.00 -46.14
CA VAL A 463 -17.15 -8.96 -46.07
C VAL A 463 -17.68 -9.05 -44.64
N ASP A 464 -19.01 -9.06 -44.50
CA ASP A 464 -19.73 -9.18 -43.22
C ASP A 464 -19.36 -10.41 -42.40
N TRP A 465 -19.32 -10.25 -41.07
CA TRP A 465 -19.47 -11.39 -40.15
C TRP A 465 -20.56 -11.12 -39.11
N ASN A 466 -21.72 -11.76 -39.32
CA ASN A 466 -22.78 -11.87 -38.32
C ASN A 466 -22.28 -12.70 -37.12
N ALA A 467 -21.89 -12.03 -36.03
CA ALA A 467 -21.71 -12.66 -34.73
C ALA A 467 -22.99 -12.53 -33.88
N ASP A 468 -23.42 -13.64 -33.29
CA ASP A 468 -24.72 -13.82 -32.64
C ASP A 468 -24.97 -12.84 -31.47
N SER A 469 -25.97 -11.97 -31.64
CA SER A 469 -26.29 -10.86 -30.73
C SER A 469 -27.20 -11.26 -29.54
N SER A 470 -27.48 -12.55 -29.34
CA SER A 470 -28.51 -13.03 -28.42
C SER A 470 -28.07 -13.28 -26.97
N VAL A 471 -26.77 -13.37 -26.66
CA VAL A 471 -26.28 -13.79 -25.32
C VAL A 471 -25.71 -12.63 -24.48
N THR A 472 -25.10 -11.61 -25.09
CA THR A 472 -24.55 -10.45 -24.38
C THR A 472 -25.56 -9.33 -24.09
N ALA A 473 -26.79 -9.43 -24.63
CA ALA A 473 -27.84 -8.42 -24.49
C ALA A 473 -28.80 -8.64 -23.31
N LEU A 474 -28.78 -9.80 -22.63
CA LEU A 474 -29.81 -10.15 -21.62
C LEU A 474 -29.47 -9.77 -20.17
N VAL A 475 -28.26 -9.23 -19.90
CA VAL A 475 -27.84 -8.72 -18.57
C VAL A 475 -27.74 -7.18 -18.57
N SER A 476 -27.81 -6.56 -19.74
CA SER A 476 -27.88 -5.10 -19.93
C SER A 476 -29.34 -4.62 -20.08
N SER A 477 -29.58 -3.31 -19.93
CA SER A 477 -30.91 -2.67 -19.76
C SER A 477 -31.69 -3.14 -18.51
N ILE A 478 -32.22 -4.37 -18.45
CA ILE A 478 -33.27 -4.74 -17.47
C ILE A 478 -32.85 -4.51 -16.01
N VAL A 479 -31.58 -4.77 -15.65
CA VAL A 479 -31.07 -4.52 -14.29
C VAL A 479 -30.91 -3.02 -14.02
N TYR A 480 -30.43 -2.25 -15.00
CA TYR A 480 -30.30 -0.79 -14.91
C TYR A 480 -31.67 -0.10 -14.80
N ASP A 481 -32.64 -0.49 -15.62
CA ASP A 481 -34.00 0.04 -15.58
C ASP A 481 -34.69 -0.31 -14.25
N ARG A 482 -34.53 -1.54 -13.74
CA ARG A 482 -35.06 -1.94 -12.43
C ARG A 482 -34.41 -1.19 -11.27
N VAL A 483 -33.09 -0.97 -11.28
CA VAL A 483 -32.40 -0.18 -10.25
C VAL A 483 -32.83 1.29 -10.34
N GLY A 484 -32.96 1.86 -11.54
CA GLY A 484 -33.48 3.21 -11.75
C GLY A 484 -34.91 3.39 -11.23
N ILE A 485 -35.80 2.42 -11.51
CA ILE A 485 -37.17 2.39 -10.98
C ILE A 485 -37.17 2.26 -9.45
N VAL A 486 -36.35 1.38 -8.86
CA VAL A 486 -36.26 1.22 -7.41
C VAL A 486 -35.77 2.52 -6.74
N CYS A 487 -34.71 3.13 -7.25
CA CYS A 487 -34.22 4.42 -6.74
C CYS A 487 -35.27 5.54 -6.90
N GLY A 488 -35.98 5.60 -8.04
CA GLY A 488 -37.07 6.54 -8.27
C GLY A 488 -38.24 6.35 -7.30
N VAL A 489 -38.65 5.11 -7.05
CA VAL A 489 -39.71 4.76 -6.08
C VAL A 489 -39.29 5.11 -4.65
N LEU A 490 -38.03 4.87 -4.27
CA LEU A 490 -37.51 5.23 -2.94
C LEU A 490 -37.47 6.76 -2.74
N LEU A 491 -37.03 7.51 -3.75
CA LEU A 491 -37.02 8.99 -3.70
C LEU A 491 -38.45 9.56 -3.68
N PHE A 492 -39.38 8.97 -4.44
CA PHE A 492 -40.79 9.37 -4.43
C PHE A 492 -41.46 9.07 -3.07
N ALA A 493 -41.19 7.89 -2.49
CA ALA A 493 -41.68 7.53 -1.15
C ALA A 493 -41.11 8.44 -0.06
N ALA A 494 -39.81 8.78 -0.11
CA ALA A 494 -39.20 9.75 0.80
C ALA A 494 -39.82 11.15 0.64
N THR A 495 -40.12 11.57 -0.59
CA THR A 495 -40.79 12.85 -0.87
C THR A 495 -42.22 12.86 -0.30
N LEU A 496 -42.99 11.78 -0.50
CA LEU A 496 -44.33 11.64 0.08
C LEU A 496 -44.30 11.62 1.62
N ALA A 497 -43.32 10.96 2.23
CA ALA A 497 -43.15 10.98 3.69
C ALA A 497 -42.89 12.40 4.21
N CYS A 498 -41.99 13.16 3.57
CA CYS A 498 -41.73 14.56 3.90
C CYS A 498 -42.95 15.46 3.68
N VAL A 499 -43.79 15.18 2.67
CA VAL A 499 -45.06 15.90 2.46
C VAL A 499 -46.09 15.53 3.52
N SER A 500 -46.22 14.26 3.90
CA SER A 500 -47.13 13.82 4.98
C SER A 500 -46.78 14.48 6.31
N VAL A 501 -45.50 14.48 6.70
CA VAL A 501 -45.02 15.15 7.93
C VAL A 501 -45.30 16.66 7.89
N ARG A 502 -45.21 17.30 6.71
CA ARG A 502 -45.60 18.71 6.53
C ARG A 502 -47.11 18.94 6.62
N ILE A 503 -47.94 18.04 6.09
CA ILE A 503 -49.40 18.10 6.18
C ILE A 503 -49.82 17.96 7.64
N ASP A 504 -49.32 16.96 8.37
CA ASP A 504 -49.60 16.78 9.80
C ASP A 504 -49.16 18.00 10.62
N ALA A 505 -47.98 18.57 10.31
CA ALA A 505 -47.47 19.78 10.95
C ALA A 505 -48.23 21.08 10.59
N THR A 506 -49.03 21.09 9.51
CA THR A 506 -49.84 22.26 9.11
C THR A 506 -51.33 22.12 9.41
N LEU A 507 -51.85 20.89 9.54
CA LEU A 507 -53.24 20.62 9.93
C LEU A 507 -53.46 20.61 11.46
N GLY A 508 -52.39 20.59 12.26
CA GLY A 508 -52.45 21.04 13.65
C GLY A 508 -52.89 19.98 14.69
N GLU A 509 -52.83 18.67 14.39
CA GLU A 509 -52.93 17.64 15.43
C GLU A 509 -51.64 17.54 16.27
N VAL A 510 -51.46 18.55 17.14
CA VAL A 510 -50.41 18.56 18.16
C VAL A 510 -50.74 17.51 19.23
N GLY A 511 -50.15 16.31 19.16
CA GLY A 511 -50.31 15.36 20.27
C GLY A 511 -49.69 13.96 20.21
N ARG A 512 -49.31 13.39 19.04
CA ARG A 512 -48.99 11.94 18.97
C ARG A 512 -47.52 11.52 18.93
N TRP A 513 -46.56 12.44 18.81
CA TRP A 513 -45.12 12.11 18.76
C TRP A 513 -44.41 12.29 20.12
N LYS A 514 -44.98 11.67 21.16
CA LYS A 514 -44.31 11.37 22.44
C LYS A 514 -44.67 9.94 22.90
N ALA A 515 -44.09 8.97 22.21
CA ALA A 515 -43.85 7.60 22.65
C ALA A 515 -42.63 7.08 21.87
#